data_AF-A0A3C1YH42-F1
#
_entry.id   AF-A0A3C1YH42-F1
#
_cell.length_a   1.000
_cell.length_b   1.000
_cell.length_c   1.000
_cell.angle_alpha   90.00
_cell.angle_beta   90.00
_cell.angle_gamma   90.00
#
_symmetry.space_group_name_H-M   'P 1'
#
loop_
_entity.id
_entity.type
_entity.pdbx_description
1 polymer ?
#
loop_
_entity_poly.entity_id
_entity_poly.type
_entity_poly.pdbx_seq_one_letter_code
_entity_poly.pdbx_strand_id
1 'polypeptide(L)'
;MVDQRGLTQKDLYLSELCRQGDDCLVFINTLGRMGHLQRRFSGKRGLIFSHQGRLPAAEPLSIPLHLVLYDLPLESQKLRRLLHSLIVNNDLKVHLLYGAADWQNNLRLMTATIPSFSVLEQIFDILREMAVTKEGICVDKTLVRLQQCLSFSPTKSLLEKCLQIMEQAACLGPDNDKLKLQPVLGDDYCLMLKKMAGTEQYSRARQRWQESLHWQKLMLEAGVAEIITLLGEGARENLR
;
A
#
# COMPACT_ATOMS: atom_id res chain seq x y z
N MET A 1 -20.43 15.67 -0.66
CA MET A 1 -19.31 15.00 -1.36
C MET A 1 -19.27 15.51 -2.80
N VAL A 2 -18.09 15.68 -3.37
CA VAL A 2 -17.86 16.19 -4.73
C VAL A 2 -17.10 15.13 -5.53
N ASP A 3 -17.70 14.63 -6.61
CA ASP A 3 -17.07 13.62 -7.47
C ASP A 3 -16.36 14.29 -8.64
N GLN A 4 -15.05 14.09 -8.72
CA GLN A 4 -14.16 14.57 -9.79
C GLN A 4 -13.23 13.42 -10.21
N ARG A 5 -13.69 12.18 -10.08
CA ARG A 5 -12.89 11.01 -10.45
C ARG A 5 -12.50 11.06 -11.92
N GLY A 6 -11.27 10.66 -12.23
CA GLY A 6 -10.74 10.70 -13.59
C GLY A 6 -10.26 12.08 -14.06
N LEU A 7 -10.30 13.12 -13.22
CA LEU A 7 -9.75 14.42 -13.56
C LEU A 7 -8.23 14.32 -13.82
N THR A 8 -7.80 14.78 -15.00
CA THR A 8 -6.39 14.72 -15.42
C THR A 8 -5.53 15.80 -14.75
N GLN A 9 -6.10 16.99 -14.54
CA GLN A 9 -5.42 18.17 -13.98
C GLN A 9 -5.71 18.37 -12.48
N LYS A 10 -5.46 17.33 -11.67
CA LYS A 10 -5.75 17.33 -10.22
C LYS A 10 -5.10 18.51 -9.47
N ASP A 11 -3.90 18.92 -9.88
CA ASP A 11 -3.17 20.02 -9.25
C ASP A 11 -3.83 21.39 -9.47
N LEU A 12 -4.50 21.59 -10.61
CA LEU A 12 -5.25 22.81 -10.87
C LEU A 12 -6.50 22.84 -10.00
N TYR A 13 -7.18 21.71 -9.84
CA TYR A 13 -8.31 21.59 -8.92
C TYR A 13 -7.91 21.91 -7.48
N LEU A 14 -6.81 21.33 -6.99
CA LEU A 14 -6.27 21.66 -5.67
C LEU A 14 -5.95 23.16 -5.56
N SER A 15 -5.37 23.75 -6.59
CA SER A 15 -5.06 25.18 -6.61
C SER A 15 -6.30 26.04 -6.48
N GLU A 16 -7.38 25.68 -7.18
CA GLU A 16 -8.65 26.41 -7.11
C GLU A 16 -9.31 26.26 -5.74
N LEU A 17 -9.29 25.05 -5.16
CA LEU A 17 -9.80 24.81 -3.82
C LEU A 17 -9.07 25.67 -2.78
N CYS A 18 -7.74 25.79 -2.89
CA CYS A 18 -6.95 26.66 -2.01
C CYS A 18 -7.33 28.15 -2.14
N ARG A 19 -7.77 28.61 -3.31
CA ARG A 19 -8.13 30.03 -3.52
C ARG A 19 -9.40 30.42 -2.78
N GLN A 20 -10.21 29.44 -2.39
CA GLN A 20 -11.43 29.67 -1.60
C GLN A 20 -11.11 30.03 -0.14
N GLY A 21 -9.86 29.82 0.30
CA GLY A 21 -9.40 30.19 1.64
C GLY A 21 -9.69 29.14 2.72
N ASP A 22 -10.33 28.03 2.36
CA ASP A 22 -10.69 26.95 3.26
C ASP A 22 -9.55 25.93 3.44
N ASP A 23 -9.39 25.43 4.66
CA ASP A 23 -8.38 24.42 4.98
C ASP A 23 -8.74 23.07 4.35
N CYS A 24 -7.77 22.49 3.64
CA CYS A 24 -7.88 21.26 2.90
C CYS A 24 -6.88 20.22 3.42
N LEU A 25 -7.38 19.03 3.74
CA LEU A 25 -6.57 17.85 3.96
C LEU A 25 -6.52 16.99 2.69
N VAL A 26 -5.32 16.68 2.20
CA VAL A 26 -5.11 15.94 0.97
C VAL A 26 -4.56 14.55 1.29
N PHE A 27 -5.33 13.50 1.01
CA PHE A 27 -4.94 12.11 1.17
C PHE A 27 -4.12 11.62 -0.03
N ILE A 28 -2.95 11.03 0.24
CA ILE A 28 -1.97 10.58 -0.75
C ILE A 28 -1.40 9.20 -0.34
N ASN A 29 -1.13 8.32 -1.29
CA ASN A 29 -0.61 6.96 -1.04
C ASN A 29 0.91 6.85 -0.96
N THR A 30 1.65 7.79 -1.58
CA THR A 30 3.11 7.70 -1.72
C THR A 30 3.83 8.95 -1.23
N LEU A 31 4.99 8.76 -0.60
CA LEU A 31 5.88 9.85 -0.19
C LEU A 31 6.39 10.67 -1.36
N GLY A 32 6.64 10.05 -2.52
CA GLY A 32 7.10 10.76 -3.72
C GLY A 32 6.07 11.77 -4.22
N ARG A 33 4.78 11.38 -4.27
CA ARG A 33 3.68 12.29 -4.64
C ARG A 33 3.47 13.36 -3.59
N MET A 34 3.54 13.02 -2.30
CA MET A 34 3.48 14.00 -1.22
C MET A 34 4.58 15.05 -1.34
N GLY A 35 5.84 14.63 -1.51
CA GLY A 35 6.98 15.55 -1.67
C GLY A 35 6.93 16.38 -2.95
N HIS A 36 6.32 15.86 -4.03
CA HIS A 36 6.04 16.65 -5.23
C HIS A 36 5.02 17.76 -4.93
N LEU A 37 3.88 17.41 -4.31
CA LEU A 37 2.81 18.37 -4.00
C LEU A 37 3.26 19.40 -2.96
N GLN A 38 3.99 19.00 -1.92
CA GLN A 38 4.56 19.92 -0.93
C GLN A 38 5.49 20.96 -1.58
N ARG A 39 6.32 20.56 -2.56
CA ARG A 39 7.15 21.50 -3.32
C ARG A 39 6.32 22.40 -4.22
N ARG A 40 5.36 21.84 -4.95
CA ARG A 40 4.48 22.59 -5.87
C ARG A 40 3.63 23.64 -5.15
N PHE A 41 3.17 23.32 -3.95
CA PHE A 41 2.32 24.16 -3.13
C PHE A 41 3.06 24.81 -1.96
N SER A 42 4.39 24.89 -2.04
CA SER A 42 5.20 25.54 -1.01
C SER A 42 4.77 27.00 -0.82
N GLY A 43 4.58 27.40 0.44
CA GLY A 43 4.11 28.74 0.79
C GLY A 43 2.60 28.96 0.69
N LYS A 44 1.81 27.99 0.20
CA LYS A 44 0.34 28.06 0.30
C LYS A 44 -0.11 27.62 1.70
N ARG A 45 -0.87 28.48 2.37
CA ARG A 45 -1.53 28.14 3.63
C ARG A 45 -2.77 27.29 3.36
N GLY A 46 -3.20 26.53 4.37
CA GLY A 46 -4.43 25.73 4.32
C GLY A 46 -4.34 24.43 3.52
N LEU A 47 -3.15 23.96 3.14
CA LEU A 47 -2.96 22.61 2.62
C LEU A 47 -2.20 21.73 3.61
N ILE A 48 -2.86 20.69 4.09
CA ILE A 48 -2.25 19.64 4.89
C ILE A 48 -2.24 18.35 4.07
N PHE A 49 -1.15 17.59 4.14
CA PHE A 49 -1.02 16.31 3.43
C PHE A 49 -1.07 15.14 4.41
N SER A 50 -1.88 14.14 4.10
CA SER A 50 -1.95 12.88 4.83
C SER A 50 -1.41 11.74 3.97
N HIS A 51 -0.31 11.13 4.43
CA HIS A 51 0.25 9.96 3.78
C HIS A 51 -0.41 8.68 4.33
N GLN A 52 -1.14 7.97 3.47
CA GLN A 52 -1.87 6.75 3.80
C GLN A 52 -2.76 6.87 5.04
N GLY A 53 -3.43 8.02 5.20
CA GLY A 53 -4.35 8.27 6.31
C GLY A 53 -3.68 8.64 7.63
N ARG A 54 -2.35 8.78 7.68
CA ARG A 54 -1.65 9.32 8.85
C ARG A 54 -1.70 10.84 8.83
N LEU A 55 -2.16 11.44 9.92
CA LEU A 55 -2.10 12.89 10.12
C LEU A 55 -0.70 13.30 10.58
N PRO A 56 -0.22 14.50 10.20
CA PRO A 56 1.04 15.04 10.73
C PRO A 56 0.90 15.29 12.23
N ALA A 57 1.95 14.96 12.99
CA ALA A 57 1.92 15.03 14.46
C ALA A 57 2.19 16.44 15.05
N ALA A 58 2.63 17.39 14.22
CA ALA A 58 3.38 18.55 14.69
C ALA A 58 2.56 19.85 14.85
N GLU A 59 1.30 19.90 14.41
CA GLU A 59 0.51 21.13 14.47
C GLU A 59 -0.92 20.84 14.97
N PRO A 60 -1.49 21.68 15.85
CA PRO A 60 -2.92 21.65 16.11
C PRO A 60 -3.63 21.95 14.79
N LEU A 61 -4.12 20.90 14.15
CA LEU A 61 -4.84 21.01 12.89
C LEU A 61 -6.14 21.76 13.18
N SER A 62 -6.29 22.94 12.56
CA SER A 62 -7.62 23.46 12.30
C SER A 62 -8.41 22.36 11.59
N ILE A 63 -9.65 22.16 12.02
CA ILE A 63 -10.47 21.09 11.48
C ILE A 63 -10.73 21.41 10.00
N PRO A 64 -10.25 20.60 9.04
CA PRO A 64 -10.35 20.95 7.64
C PRO A 64 -11.81 20.96 7.19
N LEU A 65 -12.15 21.90 6.32
CA LEU A 65 -13.45 21.95 5.65
C LEU A 65 -13.49 21.02 4.44
N HIS A 66 -12.32 20.71 3.86
CA HIS A 66 -12.20 19.83 2.71
C HIS A 66 -11.29 18.64 2.99
N LEU A 67 -11.76 17.43 2.66
CA LEU A 67 -10.93 16.25 2.51
C LEU A 67 -10.83 15.89 1.03
N VAL A 68 -9.63 15.92 0.47
CA VAL A 68 -9.36 15.58 -0.92
C VAL A 68 -8.71 14.21 -1.01
N LEU A 69 -9.44 13.23 -1.56
CA LEU A 69 -8.88 11.93 -1.92
C LEU A 69 -8.18 12.05 -3.27
N TYR A 70 -6.93 12.53 -3.23
CA TYR A 70 -6.13 12.76 -4.42
C TYR A 70 -5.72 11.43 -5.08
N ASP A 71 -5.37 10.44 -4.25
CA ASP A 71 -5.06 9.07 -4.66
C ASP A 71 -6.21 8.12 -4.33
N LEU A 72 -6.33 7.04 -5.12
CA LEU A 72 -7.27 5.95 -4.84
C LEU A 72 -6.83 5.24 -3.55
N PRO A 73 -7.61 5.22 -2.47
CA PRO A 73 -7.15 4.66 -1.19
C PRO A 73 -6.85 3.15 -1.29
N LEU A 74 -5.66 2.74 -0.86
CA LEU A 74 -5.21 1.33 -0.92
C LEU A 74 -5.97 0.37 0.01
N GLU A 75 -6.38 0.87 1.18
CA GLU A 75 -6.97 0.08 2.26
C GLU A 75 -8.15 0.86 2.88
N SER A 76 -9.28 0.19 3.05
CA SER A 76 -10.50 0.77 3.61
C SER A 76 -10.30 1.30 5.04
N GLN A 77 -9.61 0.52 5.88
CA GLN A 77 -9.45 0.82 7.29
C GLN A 77 -8.70 2.14 7.55
N LYS A 78 -7.65 2.42 6.76
CA LYS A 78 -6.86 3.66 6.89
C LYS A 78 -7.71 4.89 6.58
N LEU A 79 -8.51 4.82 5.51
CA LEU A 79 -9.42 5.91 5.16
C LEU A 79 -10.54 6.07 6.20
N ARG A 80 -11.15 4.98 6.67
CA ARG A 80 -12.19 5.01 7.70
C ARG A 80 -11.69 5.66 8.99
N ARG A 81 -10.49 5.28 9.46
CA ARG A 81 -9.85 5.90 10.64
C ARG A 81 -9.62 7.40 10.43
N LEU A 82 -9.13 7.79 9.25
CA LEU A 82 -8.95 9.19 8.92
C LEU A 82 -10.29 9.95 8.99
N LEU A 83 -11.33 9.45 8.33
CA LEU A 83 -12.65 10.08 8.34
C LEU A 83 -13.23 10.18 9.74
N HIS A 84 -13.10 9.15 10.56
CA HIS A 84 -13.55 9.17 11.95
C HIS A 84 -12.89 10.29 12.75
N SER A 85 -11.60 10.57 12.50
CA SER A 85 -10.91 11.70 13.14
C SER A 85 -11.37 13.08 12.67
N LEU A 86 -12.10 13.16 11.55
CA LEU A 86 -12.56 14.41 10.93
C LEU A 86 -14.07 14.64 11.08
N ILE A 87 -14.85 13.59 11.38
CA ILE A 87 -16.32 13.62 11.49
C ILE A 87 -16.86 14.53 12.60
N VAL A 88 -15.99 15.03 13.49
CA VAL A 88 -16.36 16.11 14.43
C VAL A 88 -16.88 17.36 13.70
N ASN A 89 -16.58 17.51 12.39
CA ASN A 89 -17.09 18.58 11.55
C ASN A 89 -18.28 18.12 10.68
N ASN A 90 -19.46 18.67 10.94
CA ASN A 90 -20.65 18.43 10.11
C ASN A 90 -20.56 19.06 8.70
N ASP A 91 -19.65 20.00 8.48
CA ASP A 91 -19.49 20.72 7.21
C ASP A 91 -18.39 20.15 6.31
N LEU A 92 -17.79 19.01 6.68
CA LEU A 92 -16.70 18.39 5.92
C LEU A 92 -17.14 17.99 4.50
N LYS A 93 -16.52 18.59 3.50
CA LYS A 93 -16.69 18.22 2.08
C LYS A 93 -15.60 17.24 1.67
N VAL A 94 -16.02 16.03 1.28
CA VAL A 94 -15.11 15.03 0.69
C VAL A 94 -15.08 15.19 -0.84
N HIS A 95 -13.89 15.31 -1.42
CA HIS A 95 -13.63 15.44 -2.85
C HIS A 95 -12.92 14.18 -3.37
N LEU A 96 -13.47 13.53 -4.40
CA LEU A 96 -12.90 12.33 -5.01
C LEU A 96 -12.15 12.72 -6.28
N LEU A 97 -10.81 12.65 -6.29
CA LEU A 97 -9.98 13.08 -7.43
C LEU A 97 -9.25 11.90 -8.10
N TYR A 98 -9.35 10.70 -7.57
CA TYR A 98 -8.65 9.54 -8.11
C TYR A 98 -9.31 8.96 -9.37
N GLY A 99 -8.62 8.09 -10.09
CA GLY A 99 -9.18 7.41 -11.26
C GLY A 99 -8.44 6.13 -11.64
N ALA A 100 -8.71 5.62 -12.85
CA ALA A 100 -8.12 4.37 -13.35
C ALA A 100 -6.59 4.38 -13.38
N ALA A 101 -5.95 5.53 -13.58
CA ALA A 101 -4.50 5.66 -13.51
C ALA A 101 -3.96 5.40 -12.09
N ASP A 102 -4.70 5.78 -11.05
CA ASP A 102 -4.30 5.53 -9.66
C ASP A 102 -4.43 4.06 -9.29
N TRP A 103 -5.44 3.35 -9.84
CA TRP A 103 -5.53 1.89 -9.74
C TRP A 103 -4.28 1.20 -10.27
N GLN A 104 -3.82 1.58 -11.47
CA GLN A 104 -2.61 1.00 -12.07
C GLN A 104 -1.37 1.28 -11.21
N ASN A 105 -1.25 2.49 -10.66
CA ASN A 105 -0.17 2.81 -9.73
C ASN A 105 -0.24 1.98 -8.45
N ASN A 106 -1.44 1.79 -7.89
CA ASN A 106 -1.65 0.98 -6.71
C ASN A 106 -1.36 -0.51 -6.95
N LEU A 107 -1.70 -1.07 -8.12
CA LEU A 107 -1.31 -2.43 -8.49
C LEU A 107 0.22 -2.61 -8.47
N ARG A 108 0.97 -1.63 -8.97
CA ARG A 108 2.44 -1.64 -8.90
C ARG A 108 2.93 -1.59 -7.45
N LEU A 109 2.33 -0.72 -6.62
CA LEU A 109 2.67 -0.62 -5.19
C LEU A 109 2.39 -1.92 -4.45
N MET A 110 1.23 -2.52 -4.68
CA MET A 110 0.85 -3.81 -4.08
C MET A 110 1.83 -4.90 -4.49
N THR A 111 2.16 -4.99 -5.79
CA THR A 111 3.15 -5.96 -6.32
C THR A 111 4.52 -5.80 -5.66
N ALA A 112 4.93 -4.56 -5.36
CA ALA A 112 6.20 -4.26 -4.71
C ALA A 112 6.22 -4.46 -3.17
N THR A 113 5.08 -4.76 -2.54
CA THR A 113 4.95 -4.76 -1.07
C THR A 113 4.25 -5.98 -0.46
N ILE A 114 3.51 -6.75 -1.27
CA ILE A 114 2.76 -7.93 -0.84
C ILE A 114 3.32 -9.17 -1.57
N PRO A 115 3.72 -10.22 -0.84
CA PRO A 115 4.16 -11.47 -1.44
C PRO A 115 3.12 -12.07 -2.40
N SER A 116 3.59 -12.57 -3.54
CA SER A 116 2.81 -13.38 -4.50
C SER A 116 3.59 -14.64 -4.85
N PHE A 117 2.94 -15.64 -5.45
CA PHE A 117 3.65 -16.87 -5.84
C PHE A 117 4.78 -16.60 -6.83
N SER A 118 4.54 -15.79 -7.85
CA SER A 118 5.58 -15.45 -8.84
C SER A 118 6.78 -14.75 -8.20
N VAL A 119 6.57 -13.92 -7.16
CA VAL A 119 7.67 -13.29 -6.42
C VAL A 119 8.39 -14.31 -5.54
N LEU A 120 7.66 -15.18 -4.84
CA LEU A 120 8.25 -16.24 -4.00
C LEU A 120 9.10 -17.21 -4.83
N GLU A 121 8.60 -17.63 -6.00
CA GLU A 121 9.33 -18.45 -6.97
C GLU A 121 10.65 -17.80 -7.38
N GLN A 122 10.61 -16.56 -7.84
CA GLN A 122 11.82 -15.85 -8.30
C GLN A 122 12.84 -15.67 -7.17
N ILE A 123 12.36 -15.38 -5.95
CA ILE A 123 13.23 -15.32 -4.78
C ILE A 123 13.85 -16.68 -4.51
N PHE A 124 13.06 -17.76 -4.55
CA PHE A 124 13.55 -19.11 -4.30
C PHE A 124 14.61 -19.53 -5.33
N ASP A 125 14.39 -19.25 -6.61
CA ASP A 125 15.36 -19.54 -7.67
C ASP A 125 16.69 -18.79 -7.44
N ILE A 126 16.63 -17.50 -7.10
CA ILE A 126 17.82 -16.72 -6.76
C ILE A 126 18.52 -17.30 -5.52
N LEU A 127 17.78 -17.69 -4.49
CA LEU A 127 18.36 -18.30 -3.29
C LEU A 127 19.03 -19.65 -3.60
N ARG A 128 18.45 -20.45 -4.51
CA ARG A 128 19.04 -21.71 -4.98
C ARG A 128 20.34 -21.49 -5.75
N GLU A 129 20.39 -20.50 -6.64
CA GLU A 129 21.62 -20.09 -7.32
C GLU A 129 22.70 -19.66 -6.33
N MET A 130 22.32 -18.87 -5.32
CA MET A 130 23.23 -18.39 -4.28
C MET A 130 23.70 -19.50 -3.35
N ALA A 131 22.88 -20.53 -3.09
CA ALA A 131 23.24 -21.64 -2.20
C ALA A 131 24.43 -22.47 -2.72
N VAL A 132 24.71 -22.46 -4.03
CA VAL A 132 25.86 -23.15 -4.64
C VAL A 132 27.19 -22.67 -4.06
N THR A 133 27.29 -21.38 -3.68
CA THR A 133 28.54 -20.79 -3.18
C THR A 133 28.83 -21.13 -1.71
N LYS A 134 27.93 -21.86 -1.03
CA LYS A 134 27.96 -22.17 0.42
C LYS A 134 27.99 -20.94 1.33
N GLU A 135 27.90 -19.73 0.78
CA GLU A 135 27.67 -18.51 1.55
C GLU A 135 26.23 -18.53 2.08
N GLY A 136 26.03 -18.15 3.34
CA GLY A 136 24.68 -17.98 3.89
C GLY A 136 23.91 -16.87 3.17
N ILE A 137 22.59 -16.87 3.30
CA ILE A 137 21.72 -15.89 2.61
C ILE A 137 21.97 -14.49 3.20
N CYS A 138 22.41 -13.57 2.36
CA CYS A 138 22.55 -12.15 2.69
C CYS A 138 21.40 -11.36 2.06
N VAL A 139 20.58 -10.71 2.89
CA VAL A 139 19.40 -9.95 2.45
C VAL A 139 19.76 -8.88 1.42
N ASP A 140 20.83 -8.11 1.66
CA ASP A 140 21.19 -7.00 0.77
C ASP A 140 21.72 -7.50 -0.58
N LYS A 141 22.56 -8.55 -0.60
CA LYS A 141 23.01 -9.18 -1.86
C LYS A 141 21.83 -9.75 -2.64
N THR A 142 20.90 -10.41 -1.95
CA THR A 142 19.69 -10.99 -2.55
C THR A 142 18.80 -9.90 -3.14
N LEU A 143 18.65 -8.77 -2.42
CA LEU A 143 17.87 -7.63 -2.89
C LEU A 143 18.46 -7.00 -4.16
N VAL A 144 19.78 -6.80 -4.20
CA VAL A 144 20.47 -6.30 -5.42
C VAL A 144 20.24 -7.24 -6.59
N ARG A 145 20.32 -8.56 -6.38
CA ARG A 145 20.06 -9.54 -7.43
C ARG A 145 18.60 -9.50 -7.90
N LEU A 146 17.65 -9.44 -6.98
CA LEU A 146 16.23 -9.33 -7.29
C LEU A 146 15.90 -8.08 -8.12
N GLN A 147 16.54 -6.95 -7.81
CA GLN A 147 16.38 -5.70 -8.57
C GLN A 147 16.86 -5.82 -10.03
N GLN A 148 17.74 -6.77 -10.34
CA GLN A 148 18.22 -7.04 -11.71
C GLN A 148 17.28 -7.99 -12.47
N CYS A 149 16.50 -8.82 -11.76
CA CYS A 149 15.66 -9.85 -12.36
C CYS A 149 14.18 -9.44 -12.47
N LEU A 150 13.68 -8.60 -11.57
CA LEU A 150 12.27 -8.22 -11.52
C LEU A 150 11.96 -7.02 -12.39
N SER A 151 10.76 -7.00 -12.99
CA SER A 151 10.23 -5.87 -13.76
C SER A 151 9.81 -4.66 -12.89
N PHE A 152 9.98 -4.77 -11.57
CA PHE A 152 9.68 -3.73 -10.60
C PHE A 152 10.79 -3.68 -9.56
N SER A 153 10.93 -2.56 -8.85
CA SER A 153 11.92 -2.42 -7.78
C SER A 153 11.39 -3.07 -6.49
N PRO A 154 11.84 -4.27 -6.10
CA PRO A 154 11.41 -4.89 -4.84
C PRO A 154 11.87 -4.05 -3.65
N THR A 155 11.06 -4.07 -2.59
CA THR A 155 11.41 -3.44 -1.32
C THR A 155 12.09 -4.45 -0.39
N LYS A 156 12.95 -3.98 0.52
CA LYS A 156 13.52 -4.83 1.57
C LYS A 156 12.43 -5.54 2.39
N SER A 157 11.36 -4.82 2.72
CA SER A 157 10.20 -5.38 3.44
C SER A 157 9.50 -6.50 2.67
N LEU A 158 9.41 -6.42 1.33
CA LEU A 158 8.86 -7.51 0.52
C LEU A 158 9.74 -8.76 0.63
N LEU A 159 11.07 -8.60 0.47
CA LEU A 159 12.01 -9.70 0.58
C LEU A 159 11.93 -10.35 1.98
N GLU A 160 11.97 -9.57 3.05
CA GLU A 160 11.85 -10.07 4.42
C GLU A 160 10.58 -10.89 4.64
N LYS A 161 9.41 -10.42 4.18
CA LYS A 161 8.16 -11.18 4.26
C LYS A 161 8.21 -12.48 3.47
N CYS A 162 8.85 -12.47 2.29
CA CYS A 162 9.01 -13.68 1.48
C CYS A 162 9.91 -14.70 2.17
N LEU A 163 11.02 -14.26 2.79
CA LEU A 163 11.90 -15.12 3.57
C LEU A 163 11.18 -15.71 4.79
N GLN A 164 10.35 -14.92 5.48
CA GLN A 164 9.54 -15.42 6.61
C GLN A 164 8.53 -16.50 6.16
N ILE A 165 7.87 -16.31 5.01
CA ILE A 165 6.98 -17.33 4.42
C ILE A 165 7.76 -18.60 4.10
N MET A 166 8.94 -18.48 3.49
CA MET A 166 9.78 -19.62 3.16
C MET A 166 10.32 -20.35 4.41
N GLU A 167 10.66 -19.62 5.46
CA GLU A 167 11.05 -20.19 6.75
C GLU A 167 9.89 -20.96 7.39
N GLN A 168 8.67 -20.38 7.44
CA GLN A 168 7.47 -21.08 7.90
C GLN A 168 7.14 -22.33 7.09
N ALA A 169 7.42 -22.29 5.78
CA ALA A 169 7.27 -23.42 4.87
C ALA A 169 8.38 -24.47 5.00
N ALA A 170 9.31 -24.32 5.96
CA ALA A 170 10.51 -25.15 6.13
C ALA A 170 11.38 -25.22 4.86
N CYS A 171 11.33 -24.17 4.03
CA CYS A 171 12.21 -24.02 2.88
C CYS A 171 13.56 -23.41 3.26
N LEU A 172 13.56 -22.61 4.32
CA LEU A 172 14.73 -21.99 4.91
C LEU A 172 14.88 -22.49 6.34
N GLY A 173 16.11 -22.66 6.80
CA GLY A 173 16.40 -22.97 8.19
C GLY A 173 17.74 -22.41 8.65
N PRO A 174 18.00 -22.42 9.95
CA PRO A 174 19.25 -21.93 10.51
C PRO A 174 20.40 -22.90 10.24
N ASP A 175 21.58 -22.37 9.91
CA ASP A 175 22.86 -23.07 9.87
C ASP A 175 23.96 -22.11 10.31
N ASN A 176 24.55 -22.35 11.49
CA ASN A 176 25.64 -21.55 12.08
C ASN A 176 25.33 -20.03 12.03
N ASP A 177 24.20 -19.64 12.62
CA ASP A 177 23.68 -18.26 12.69
C ASP A 177 23.34 -17.61 11.35
N LYS A 178 23.28 -18.40 10.26
CA LYS A 178 22.90 -17.93 8.93
C LYS A 178 21.68 -18.68 8.42
N LEU A 179 20.85 -17.98 7.65
CA LEU A 179 19.74 -18.61 6.95
C LEU A 179 20.28 -19.39 5.75
N LYS A 180 19.87 -20.65 5.58
CA LYS A 180 20.22 -21.48 4.43
C LYS A 180 19.00 -22.20 3.85
N LEU A 181 19.09 -22.48 2.56
CA LEU A 181 18.11 -23.26 1.81
C LEU A 181 18.18 -24.73 2.24
N GLN A 182 17.03 -25.34 2.52
CA GLN A 182 16.96 -26.73 2.94
C GLN A 182 17.14 -27.70 1.74
N PRO A 183 17.99 -28.74 1.84
CA PRO A 183 18.28 -29.67 0.74
C PRO A 183 17.06 -30.45 0.23
N VAL A 184 16.07 -30.68 1.10
CA VAL A 184 14.91 -31.56 0.86
C VAL A 184 13.95 -31.02 -0.22
N LEU A 185 14.14 -29.77 -0.67
CA LEU A 185 13.31 -29.13 -1.70
C LEU A 185 13.99 -29.05 -3.06
N GLY A 186 15.11 -29.76 -3.25
CA GLY A 186 16.00 -29.64 -4.40
C GLY A 186 15.30 -29.61 -5.76
N ASP A 187 14.26 -30.44 -5.96
CA ASP A 187 13.65 -30.61 -7.28
C ASP A 187 12.10 -30.57 -7.31
N ASP A 188 11.41 -30.62 -6.16
CA ASP A 188 9.93 -30.61 -6.14
C ASP A 188 9.37 -29.20 -5.92
N TYR A 189 9.35 -28.46 -7.02
CA TYR A 189 8.81 -27.11 -7.09
C TYR A 189 7.32 -27.04 -6.66
N CYS A 190 6.53 -28.04 -7.03
CA CYS A 190 5.11 -28.10 -6.67
C CYS A 190 4.91 -28.25 -5.16
N LEU A 191 5.73 -29.10 -4.52
CA LEU A 191 5.71 -29.28 -3.08
C LEU A 191 6.12 -27.99 -2.36
N MET A 192 7.14 -27.28 -2.87
CA MET A 192 7.57 -26.00 -2.31
C MET A 192 6.43 -24.97 -2.35
N LEU A 193 5.78 -24.77 -3.50
CA LEU A 193 4.63 -23.86 -3.61
C LEU A 193 3.48 -24.28 -2.69
N LYS A 194 3.18 -25.58 -2.61
CA LYS A 194 2.13 -26.12 -1.73
C LYS A 194 2.43 -25.82 -0.25
N LYS A 195 3.68 -25.97 0.19
CA LYS A 195 4.10 -25.65 1.56
C LYS A 195 3.97 -24.16 1.84
N MET A 196 4.43 -23.29 0.94
CA MET A 196 4.30 -21.83 1.08
C MET A 196 2.84 -21.38 1.10
N ALA A 197 2.00 -21.95 0.22
CA ALA A 197 0.56 -21.69 0.18
C ALA A 197 -0.14 -22.03 1.50
N GLY A 198 0.33 -23.08 2.19
CA GLY A 198 -0.20 -23.53 3.48
C GLY A 198 0.25 -22.66 4.67
N THR A 199 1.12 -21.68 4.48
CA THR A 199 1.56 -20.81 5.59
C THR A 199 0.51 -19.76 5.93
N GLU A 200 0.41 -19.44 7.21
CA GLU A 200 -0.47 -18.39 7.70
C GLU A 200 -0.07 -17.02 7.14
N GLN A 201 1.23 -16.73 7.06
CA GLN A 201 1.71 -15.46 6.53
C GLN A 201 1.35 -15.26 5.06
N TYR A 202 1.48 -16.30 4.22
CA TYR A 202 1.06 -16.22 2.84
C TYR A 202 -0.45 -16.01 2.72
N SER A 203 -1.24 -16.77 3.50
CA SER A 203 -2.70 -16.65 3.51
C SER A 203 -3.14 -15.23 3.89
N ARG A 204 -2.56 -14.64 4.95
CA ARG A 204 -2.82 -13.25 5.36
C ARG A 204 -2.41 -12.24 4.29
N ALA A 205 -1.26 -12.42 3.65
CA ALA A 205 -0.81 -11.57 2.55
C ALA A 205 -1.76 -11.63 1.35
N ARG A 206 -2.23 -12.83 1.00
CA ARG A 206 -3.18 -13.06 -0.08
C ARG A 206 -4.54 -12.46 0.20
N GLN A 207 -5.04 -12.63 1.43
CA GLN A 207 -6.29 -12.02 1.87
C GLN A 207 -6.20 -10.49 1.78
N ARG A 208 -5.13 -9.89 2.31
CA ARG A 208 -4.91 -8.43 2.23
C ARG A 208 -4.88 -7.95 0.78
N TRP A 209 -4.26 -8.70 -0.13
CA TRP A 209 -4.27 -8.38 -1.56
C TRP A 209 -5.69 -8.35 -2.11
N GLN A 210 -6.48 -9.40 -1.86
CA GLN A 210 -7.86 -9.52 -2.34
C GLN A 210 -8.75 -8.42 -1.79
N GLU A 211 -8.66 -8.14 -0.48
CA GLU A 211 -9.39 -7.06 0.17
C GLU A 211 -9.02 -5.70 -0.42
N SER A 212 -7.73 -5.42 -0.62
CA SER A 212 -7.28 -4.18 -1.27
C SER A 212 -7.76 -4.06 -2.71
N LEU A 213 -7.78 -5.14 -3.50
CA LEU A 213 -8.31 -5.11 -4.87
C LEU A 213 -9.82 -4.85 -4.87
N HIS A 214 -10.56 -5.59 -4.04
CA HIS A 214 -12.01 -5.47 -3.95
C HIS A 214 -12.40 -4.04 -3.53
N TRP A 215 -11.77 -3.53 -2.47
CA TRP A 215 -11.98 -2.18 -1.96
C TRP A 215 -11.74 -1.11 -3.03
N GLN A 216 -10.60 -1.19 -3.71
CA GLN A 216 -10.24 -0.20 -4.71
C GLN A 216 -11.16 -0.26 -5.95
N LYS A 217 -11.65 -1.44 -6.33
CA LYS A 217 -12.59 -1.62 -7.44
C LYS A 217 -13.92 -0.97 -7.09
N LEU A 218 -14.40 -1.25 -5.88
CA LEU A 218 -15.59 -0.63 -5.33
C LEU A 218 -15.46 0.91 -5.30
N MET A 219 -14.32 1.47 -4.87
CA MET A 219 -14.14 2.94 -4.84
C MET A 219 -14.16 3.58 -6.24
N LEU A 220 -13.76 2.85 -7.28
CA LEU A 220 -13.81 3.33 -8.66
C LEU A 220 -15.21 3.23 -9.28
N GLU A 221 -15.94 2.17 -8.97
CA GLU A 221 -17.21 1.85 -9.63
C GLU A 221 -18.43 2.38 -8.88
N ALA A 222 -18.35 2.47 -7.55
CA ALA A 222 -19.45 2.87 -6.70
C ALA A 222 -19.89 4.32 -6.97
N GLY A 223 -21.20 4.55 -6.84
CA GLY A 223 -21.76 5.90 -6.85
C GLY A 223 -21.41 6.67 -5.57
N VAL A 224 -21.56 8.00 -5.61
CA VAL A 224 -21.29 8.87 -4.44
C VAL A 224 -22.09 8.43 -3.20
N ALA A 225 -23.38 8.10 -3.37
CA ALA A 225 -24.23 7.67 -2.26
C ALA A 225 -23.75 6.36 -1.62
N GLU A 226 -23.32 5.40 -2.45
CA GLU A 226 -22.78 4.12 -1.98
C GLU A 226 -21.45 4.32 -1.24
N ILE A 227 -20.55 5.17 -1.76
CA ILE A 227 -19.31 5.52 -1.06
C ILE A 227 -19.63 6.15 0.30
N ILE A 228 -20.60 7.06 0.38
CA ILE A 228 -21.02 7.66 1.66
C ILE A 228 -21.47 6.58 2.64
N THR A 229 -22.33 5.65 2.21
CA THR A 229 -22.79 4.53 3.04
C THR A 229 -21.62 3.68 3.53
N LEU A 230 -20.70 3.29 2.64
CA LEU A 230 -19.55 2.44 2.96
C LEU A 230 -18.56 3.10 3.93
N LEU A 231 -18.45 4.42 3.88
CA LEU A 231 -17.66 5.20 4.81
C LEU A 231 -18.39 5.42 6.14
N GLY A 232 -19.73 5.52 6.12
CA GLY A 232 -20.58 5.73 7.29
C GLY A 232 -20.86 4.48 8.14
N GLU A 233 -21.06 3.32 7.52
CA GLU A 233 -21.33 2.05 8.23
C GLU A 233 -20.13 1.60 9.07
N GLY A 234 -18.92 1.79 8.55
CA GLY A 234 -17.68 1.50 9.28
C GLY A 234 -17.43 2.38 10.51
N ALA A 235 -18.06 3.56 10.59
CA ALA A 235 -17.97 4.43 11.76
C ALA A 235 -18.80 3.90 12.94
N ARG A 236 -19.85 3.10 12.68
CA ARG A 236 -20.72 2.53 13.72
C ARG A 236 -20.21 1.21 14.30
N GLU A 237 -19.49 0.42 13.50
CA GLU A 237 -18.96 -0.88 13.93
C GLU A 237 -17.74 -0.78 14.87
N ASN A 238 -16.96 0.30 14.80
CA ASN A 238 -15.80 0.51 15.69
C ASN A 238 -16.13 1.17 17.05
N LEU A 239 -17.42 1.37 17.33
CA LEU A 239 -17.95 1.88 18.61
C LEU A 239 -18.56 0.76 19.48
N ARG A 240 -18.39 -0.50 19.08
CA ARG A 240 -18.75 -1.70 19.85
C ARG A 240 -17.50 -2.48 20.22
#